data_AF-A0A847Z3B3-F1
#
_entry.id   AF-A0A847Z3B3-F1
#
_cell.length_a   1.000
_cell.length_b   1.000
_cell.length_c   1.000
_cell.angle_alpha   90.00
_cell.angle_beta   90.00
_cell.angle_gamma   90.00
#
_symmetry.space_group_name_H-M   'P 1'
#
loop_
_entity.id
_entity.type
_entity.pdbx_description
1 polymer ?
#
loop_
_entity_poly.entity_id
_entity_poly.type
_entity_poly.pdbx_seq_one_letter_code
_entity_poly.pdbx_strand_id
1 'polypeptide(L)'
;MEDKNYIREEIKNIVLVEFSKLISIIEADFVANYNKKVNNFLLSQMDERITASMVFVSSFESKSGFAIESCAKKIARIRYGEINVPSIVNPHNLPHKLKENSLNGQVVLTNVETHNGDLRGKISAFRANNMADGRGRNRVESGVTQDSIKKYLLPLSEEYTSNNIYTKPVDLAFFDGIDWNIMELKAGGDLDSSNAPSNVEKLLTIYVDMGIKNCKIYFATLYNKDGEGNTWTGAVKKHLSYPEMFLIGKTFWNKILPPIITFEEFTHIYREALEEIDLNKRINDMLSDCLGEL
;
A
#
# COMPACT_ATOMS: atom_id res chain seq x y z
N MET A 1 9.77 -6.57 29.39
CA MET A 1 10.45 -5.28 29.14
C MET A 1 11.57 -5.46 28.13
N GLU A 2 12.44 -6.48 28.30
CA GLU A 2 13.47 -6.84 27.31
C GLU A 2 12.90 -7.15 25.91
N ASP A 3 11.78 -7.88 25.84
CA ASP A 3 11.11 -8.24 24.57
C ASP A 3 10.57 -7.01 23.80
N LYS A 4 10.03 -6.00 24.50
CA LYS A 4 9.52 -4.78 23.86
C LYS A 4 10.64 -3.97 23.22
N ASN A 5 11.78 -3.82 23.92
CA ASN A 5 12.92 -3.05 23.41
C ASN A 5 13.55 -3.75 22.21
N TYR A 6 13.65 -5.08 22.24
CA TYR A 6 14.10 -5.86 21.09
C TYR A 6 13.22 -5.62 19.86
N ILE A 7 11.90 -5.75 20.00
CA ILE A 7 10.93 -5.50 18.91
C ILE A 7 11.02 -4.05 18.41
N ARG A 8 11.16 -3.08 19.33
CA ARG A 8 11.33 -1.65 18.99
C ARG A 8 12.55 -1.44 18.08
N GLU A 9 13.70 -2.00 18.46
CA GLU A 9 14.94 -1.89 17.69
C GLU A 9 14.84 -2.62 16.34
N GLU A 10 14.17 -3.78 16.29
CA GLU A 10 13.94 -4.49 15.04
C GLU A 10 13.10 -3.66 14.05
N ILE A 11 12.02 -3.02 14.53
CA ILE A 11 11.20 -2.11 13.73
C ILE A 11 12.01 -0.88 13.29
N LYS A 12 12.82 -0.29 14.19
CA LYS A 12 13.69 0.85 13.86
C LYS A 12 14.66 0.50 12.74
N ASN A 13 15.32 -0.65 12.85
CA ASN A 13 16.24 -1.15 11.84
C ASN A 13 15.57 -1.39 10.49
N ILE A 14 14.32 -1.88 10.47
CA ILE A 14 13.54 -2.00 9.23
C ILE A 14 13.36 -0.63 8.57
N VAL A 15 12.90 0.38 9.33
CA VAL A 15 12.70 1.74 8.81
C VAL A 15 14.02 2.32 8.33
N LEU A 16 15.08 2.22 9.13
CA LEU A 16 16.41 2.74 8.82
C LEU A 16 16.93 2.18 7.50
N VAL A 17 16.87 0.86 7.32
CA VAL A 17 17.37 0.19 6.11
C VAL A 17 16.57 0.60 4.87
N GLU A 18 15.24 0.63 4.95
CA GLU A 18 14.41 0.93 3.78
C GLU A 18 14.47 2.42 3.40
N PHE A 19 14.49 3.32 4.38
CA PHE A 19 14.63 4.75 4.11
C PHE A 19 16.06 5.16 3.72
N SER A 20 17.09 4.50 4.26
CA SER A 20 18.47 4.73 3.78
C SER A 20 18.62 4.41 2.30
N LYS A 21 18.07 3.27 1.86
CA LYS A 21 18.06 2.89 0.43
C LYS A 21 17.31 3.92 -0.41
N LEU A 22 16.14 4.35 0.05
CA LEU A 22 15.35 5.37 -0.63
C LEU A 22 16.16 6.66 -0.83
N ILE A 23 16.79 7.18 0.23
CA ILE A 23 17.54 8.44 0.14
C ILE A 23 18.75 8.29 -0.77
N SER A 24 19.48 7.16 -0.70
CA SER A 24 20.60 6.92 -1.62
C SER A 24 20.17 6.86 -3.09
N ILE A 25 18.97 6.37 -3.39
CA ILE A 25 18.43 6.42 -4.77
C ILE A 25 18.09 7.86 -5.16
N ILE A 26 17.52 8.66 -4.25
CA ILE A 26 17.22 10.08 -4.51
C ILE A 26 18.50 10.86 -4.76
N GLU A 27 19.53 10.69 -3.94
CA GLU A 27 20.83 11.35 -4.15
C GLU A 27 21.41 11.01 -5.52
N ALA A 28 21.38 9.73 -5.90
CA ALA A 28 21.93 9.28 -7.17
C ALA A 28 21.20 9.87 -8.39
N ASP A 29 19.89 10.15 -8.29
CA ASP A 29 19.09 10.69 -9.39
C ASP A 29 18.76 12.19 -9.28
N PHE A 30 19.21 12.85 -8.21
CA PHE A 30 18.81 14.21 -7.85
C PHE A 30 19.11 15.23 -8.95
N VAL A 31 20.38 15.32 -9.37
CA VAL A 31 20.85 16.28 -10.38
C VAL A 31 20.15 16.04 -11.73
N ALA A 32 19.97 14.77 -12.11
CA ALA A 32 19.28 14.43 -13.35
C ALA A 32 17.81 14.86 -13.32
N ASN A 33 17.14 14.71 -12.17
CA ASN A 33 15.76 15.15 -11.99
C ASN A 33 15.64 16.68 -11.91
N TYR A 34 16.59 17.36 -11.27
CA TYR A 34 16.69 18.82 -11.26
C TYR A 34 16.83 19.39 -12.67
N ASN A 35 17.78 18.87 -13.45
CA ASN A 35 18.00 19.30 -14.84
C ASN A 35 16.76 19.11 -15.73
N LYS A 36 15.93 18.09 -15.47
CA LYS A 36 14.64 17.94 -16.15
C LYS A 36 13.61 18.97 -15.67
N LYS A 37 13.57 19.26 -14.35
CA LYS A 37 12.59 20.15 -13.74
C LYS A 37 12.78 21.61 -14.17
N VAL A 38 14.02 22.08 -14.31
CA VAL A 38 14.31 23.47 -14.74
C VAL A 38 13.81 23.77 -16.16
N ASN A 39 13.63 22.74 -17.00
CA ASN A 39 13.04 22.89 -18.34
C ASN A 39 11.51 23.08 -18.30
N ASN A 40 10.87 22.99 -17.14
CA ASN A 40 9.44 23.22 -17.00
C ASN A 40 9.13 24.72 -17.08
N PHE A 41 8.70 25.19 -18.25
CA PHE A 41 8.40 26.60 -18.50
C PHE A 41 7.35 27.18 -17.53
N LEU A 42 6.44 26.35 -16.99
CA LEU A 42 5.44 26.78 -16.01
C LEU A 42 6.04 27.20 -14.67
N LEU A 43 7.27 26.74 -14.37
CA LEU A 43 7.99 27.04 -13.14
C LEU A 43 9.17 28.00 -13.37
N SER A 44 9.24 28.64 -14.54
CA SER A 44 10.37 29.48 -14.97
C SER A 44 10.67 30.71 -14.10
N GLN A 45 9.76 31.09 -13.20
CA GLN A 45 9.96 32.19 -12.25
C GLN A 45 10.37 31.73 -10.84
N MET A 46 10.41 30.42 -10.58
CA MET A 46 10.84 29.89 -9.30
C MET A 46 12.36 29.97 -9.20
N ASP A 47 12.88 30.34 -8.04
CA ASP A 47 14.33 30.29 -7.82
C ASP A 47 14.83 28.84 -7.78
N GLU A 48 16.15 28.71 -7.92
CA GLU A 48 16.82 27.42 -8.03
C GLU A 48 16.65 26.57 -6.77
N ARG A 49 16.63 27.20 -5.58
CA ARG A 49 16.49 26.51 -4.30
C ARG A 49 15.07 25.99 -4.08
N ILE A 50 14.06 26.76 -4.46
CA ILE A 50 12.66 26.29 -4.51
C ILE A 50 12.55 25.12 -5.48
N THR A 51 13.15 25.23 -6.67
CA THR A 51 13.08 24.18 -7.70
C THR A 51 13.73 22.88 -7.21
N ALA A 52 14.91 22.97 -6.60
CA ALA A 52 15.60 21.83 -6.03
C ALA A 52 14.83 21.21 -4.86
N SER A 53 14.21 22.03 -3.99
CA SER A 53 13.34 21.55 -2.92
C SER A 53 12.12 20.79 -3.47
N MET A 54 11.50 21.28 -4.55
CA MET A 54 10.39 20.59 -5.22
C MET A 54 10.82 19.25 -5.81
N VAL A 55 12.03 19.16 -6.36
CA VAL A 55 12.60 17.90 -6.90
C VAL A 55 12.76 16.88 -5.78
N PHE A 56 13.28 17.30 -4.62
CA PHE A 56 13.37 16.45 -3.45
C PHE A 56 11.98 15.94 -3.04
N VAL A 57 11.02 16.83 -2.80
CA VAL A 57 9.68 16.46 -2.34
C VAL A 57 9.00 15.50 -3.31
N SER A 58 9.02 15.79 -4.61
CA SER A 58 8.42 14.92 -5.63
C SER A 58 9.07 13.53 -5.66
N SER A 59 10.39 13.47 -5.52
CA SER A 59 11.14 12.21 -5.50
C SER A 59 10.89 11.42 -4.23
N PHE A 60 10.84 12.09 -3.08
CA PHE A 60 10.57 11.50 -1.79
C PHE A 60 9.16 10.93 -1.73
N GLU A 61 8.14 11.69 -2.13
CA GLU A 61 6.75 11.20 -2.17
C GLU A 61 6.60 9.99 -3.10
N SER A 62 7.16 10.06 -4.31
CA SER A 62 7.05 8.96 -5.28
C SER A 62 7.74 7.68 -4.80
N LYS A 63 8.88 7.77 -4.11
CA LYS A 63 9.67 6.60 -3.70
C LYS A 63 9.31 6.10 -2.30
N SER A 64 8.82 6.98 -1.43
CA SER A 64 8.45 6.66 -0.04
C SER A 64 7.35 5.64 0.02
N GLY A 65 6.38 5.67 -0.90
CA GLY A 65 5.32 4.66 -1.01
C GLY A 65 5.84 3.21 -1.06
N PHE A 66 6.86 2.94 -1.86
CA PHE A 66 7.46 1.61 -1.92
C PHE A 66 8.25 1.24 -0.66
N ALA A 67 9.01 2.20 -0.10
CA ALA A 67 9.80 1.96 1.11
C ALA A 67 8.93 1.63 2.31
N ILE A 68 7.82 2.35 2.47
CA ILE A 68 6.90 2.17 3.59
C ILE A 68 6.02 0.93 3.42
N GLU A 69 5.66 0.52 2.19
CA GLU A 69 5.04 -0.79 1.91
C GLU A 69 5.97 -1.93 2.30
N SER A 70 7.26 -1.82 1.95
CA SER A 70 8.30 -2.78 2.38
C SER A 70 8.41 -2.84 3.91
N CYS A 71 8.38 -1.69 4.59
CA CYS A 71 8.34 -1.63 6.05
C CYS A 71 7.10 -2.34 6.60
N ALA A 72 5.91 -2.02 6.08
CA ALA A 72 4.66 -2.63 6.52
C ALA A 72 4.69 -4.16 6.40
N LYS A 73 5.19 -4.70 5.28
CA LYS A 73 5.35 -6.15 5.10
C LYS A 73 6.28 -6.78 6.14
N LYS A 74 7.46 -6.19 6.35
CA LYS A 74 8.44 -6.72 7.33
C LYS A 74 7.92 -6.62 8.76
N ILE A 75 7.23 -5.54 9.11
CA ILE A 75 6.61 -5.36 10.42
C ILE A 75 5.47 -6.39 10.62
N ALA A 76 4.66 -6.64 9.59
CA ALA A 76 3.64 -7.68 9.64
C ALA A 76 4.24 -9.07 9.89
N ARG A 77 5.46 -9.35 9.39
CA ARG A 77 6.19 -10.61 9.66
C ARG A 77 6.63 -10.74 11.11
N ILE A 78 7.03 -9.64 11.76
CA ILE A 78 7.31 -9.66 13.20
C ILE A 78 6.05 -10.06 13.98
N ARG A 79 4.88 -9.54 13.59
CA ARG A 79 3.61 -9.82 14.27
C ARG A 79 3.07 -11.22 14.01
N TYR A 80 2.98 -11.61 12.73
CA TYR A 80 2.26 -12.81 12.29
C TYR A 80 3.18 -13.98 11.96
N GLY A 81 4.50 -13.75 11.82
CA GLY A 81 5.48 -14.75 11.40
C GLY A 81 5.60 -14.87 9.87
N GLU A 82 6.76 -15.32 9.41
CA GLU A 82 7.08 -15.46 7.97
C GLU A 82 6.08 -16.36 7.21
N ILE A 83 5.63 -17.45 7.85
CA ILE A 83 4.66 -18.40 7.27
C ILE A 83 3.33 -17.72 6.95
N ASN A 84 2.91 -16.77 7.78
CA ASN A 84 1.63 -16.09 7.65
C ASN A 84 1.72 -14.81 6.81
N VAL A 85 2.92 -14.35 6.45
CA VAL A 85 3.14 -13.21 5.54
C VAL A 85 4.09 -13.62 4.40
N PRO A 86 3.72 -14.67 3.62
CA PRO A 86 4.61 -15.28 2.65
C PRO A 86 4.81 -14.38 1.44
N SER A 87 5.97 -14.47 0.79
CA SER A 87 6.19 -13.78 -0.49
C SER A 87 5.32 -14.33 -1.62
N ILE A 88 4.92 -15.62 -1.51
CA ILE A 88 4.00 -16.30 -2.42
C ILE A 88 2.76 -16.70 -1.63
N VAL A 89 1.63 -16.05 -1.89
CA VAL A 89 0.34 -16.35 -1.27
C VAL A 89 -0.33 -17.44 -2.10
N ASN A 90 -0.36 -18.67 -1.59
CA ASN A 90 -0.85 -19.85 -2.29
C ASN A 90 -1.86 -20.64 -1.43
N PRO A 91 -3.08 -20.13 -1.25
CA PRO A 91 -4.07 -20.74 -0.37
C PRO A 91 -4.57 -22.11 -0.85
N HIS A 92 -4.47 -22.38 -2.16
CA HIS A 92 -4.90 -23.64 -2.77
C HIS A 92 -3.77 -24.67 -2.95
N ASN A 93 -2.56 -24.36 -2.45
CA ASN A 93 -1.39 -25.22 -2.58
C ASN A 93 -1.12 -25.65 -4.04
N LEU A 94 -1.30 -24.71 -4.97
CA LEU A 94 -1.10 -24.94 -6.40
C LEU A 94 0.38 -25.23 -6.68
N PRO A 95 0.71 -26.18 -7.55
CA PRO A 95 2.10 -26.48 -7.90
C PRO A 95 2.73 -25.32 -8.68
N HIS A 96 3.89 -24.83 -8.24
CA HIS A 96 4.63 -23.77 -8.94
C HIS A 96 6.15 -23.97 -8.90
N LYS A 97 6.85 -23.29 -9.81
CA LYS A 97 8.32 -23.24 -9.88
C LYS A 97 8.90 -21.88 -9.46
N LEU A 98 8.05 -20.98 -8.94
CA LEU A 98 8.47 -19.65 -8.50
C LEU A 98 9.49 -19.76 -7.36
N LYS A 99 10.55 -18.97 -7.44
CA LYS A 99 11.56 -18.84 -6.39
C LYS A 99 11.33 -17.54 -5.64
N GLU A 100 11.16 -17.62 -4.31
CA GLU A 100 10.84 -16.45 -3.49
C GLU A 100 11.86 -15.32 -3.62
N ASN A 101 13.14 -15.65 -3.77
CA ASN A 101 14.24 -14.69 -3.89
C ASN A 101 14.23 -13.87 -5.19
N SER A 102 13.43 -14.26 -6.18
CA SER A 102 13.29 -13.52 -7.46
C SER A 102 12.10 -12.56 -7.49
N LEU A 103 11.29 -12.51 -6.43
CA LEU A 103 10.06 -11.74 -6.41
C LEU A 103 10.26 -10.37 -5.77
N ASN A 104 9.85 -9.33 -6.50
CA ASN A 104 9.71 -7.99 -5.96
C ASN A 104 8.34 -7.87 -5.28
N GLY A 105 8.27 -8.09 -3.96
CA GLY A 105 7.03 -7.95 -3.19
C GLY A 105 6.31 -9.27 -2.91
N GLN A 106 4.98 -9.21 -2.75
CA GLN A 106 4.13 -10.38 -2.61
C GLN A 106 3.34 -10.64 -3.90
N VAL A 107 3.10 -11.91 -4.19
CA VAL A 107 2.21 -12.33 -5.30
C VAL A 107 1.18 -13.33 -4.80
N VAL A 108 -0.05 -13.20 -5.28
CA VAL A 108 -1.08 -14.23 -5.16
C VAL A 108 -0.92 -15.19 -6.33
N LEU A 109 -0.83 -16.48 -6.00
CA LEU A 109 -0.81 -17.57 -6.96
C LEU A 109 -2.22 -18.10 -7.13
N THR A 110 -2.69 -18.19 -8.37
CA THR A 110 -4.05 -18.61 -8.68
C THR A 110 -4.11 -19.43 -9.97
N ASN A 111 -5.12 -20.27 -10.10
CA ASN A 111 -5.49 -20.94 -11.34
C ASN A 111 -6.73 -20.30 -12.01
N VAL A 112 -7.26 -19.22 -11.42
CA VAL A 112 -8.31 -18.41 -12.03
C VAL A 112 -7.72 -17.64 -13.22
N GLU A 113 -8.41 -17.66 -14.36
CA GLU A 113 -8.02 -16.91 -15.56
C GLU A 113 -8.23 -15.39 -15.36
N THR A 114 -7.39 -14.76 -14.53
CA THR A 114 -7.51 -13.34 -14.10
C THR A 114 -7.42 -12.31 -15.25
N HIS A 115 -6.99 -12.75 -16.43
CA HIS A 115 -6.91 -11.95 -17.65
C HIS A 115 -8.15 -12.07 -18.55
N ASN A 116 -9.09 -12.95 -18.20
CA ASN A 116 -10.33 -13.15 -18.95
C ASN A 116 -11.18 -11.86 -18.95
N GLY A 117 -11.59 -11.41 -20.13
CA GLY A 117 -12.38 -10.18 -20.32
C GLY A 117 -13.76 -10.25 -19.66
N ASP A 118 -14.41 -11.41 -19.67
CA ASP A 118 -15.74 -11.60 -19.10
C ASP A 118 -15.69 -11.58 -17.57
N LEU A 119 -14.66 -12.21 -16.96
CA LEU A 119 -14.43 -12.14 -15.52
C LEU A 119 -14.25 -10.68 -15.07
N ARG A 120 -13.39 -9.94 -15.77
CA ARG A 120 -13.17 -8.51 -15.49
C ARG A 120 -14.45 -7.71 -15.64
N GLY A 121 -15.21 -7.97 -16.70
CA GLY A 121 -16.51 -7.35 -16.93
C GLY A 121 -17.50 -7.59 -15.79
N LYS A 122 -17.58 -8.83 -15.27
CA LYS A 122 -18.43 -9.19 -14.12
C LYS A 122 -18.01 -8.47 -12.84
N ILE A 123 -16.71 -8.39 -12.55
CA ILE A 123 -16.18 -7.67 -11.38
C ILE A 123 -16.50 -6.17 -11.49
N SER A 124 -16.25 -5.55 -12.66
CA SER A 124 -16.56 -4.15 -12.92
C SER A 124 -18.05 -3.85 -12.78
N ALA A 125 -18.91 -4.72 -13.33
CA ALA A 125 -20.37 -4.60 -13.24
C ALA A 125 -20.85 -4.73 -11.78
N PHE A 126 -20.33 -5.71 -11.03
CA PHE A 126 -20.63 -5.86 -9.61
C PHE A 126 -20.29 -4.59 -8.83
N ARG A 127 -19.08 -4.03 -9.00
CA ARG A 127 -18.69 -2.79 -8.32
C ARG A 127 -19.59 -1.62 -8.72
N ALA A 128 -19.86 -1.44 -10.02
CA ALA A 128 -20.67 -0.34 -10.53
C ALA A 128 -22.11 -0.40 -10.00
N ASN A 129 -22.72 -1.58 -9.99
CA ASN A 129 -24.10 -1.80 -9.54
C ASN A 129 -24.27 -1.69 -8.01
N ASN A 130 -23.18 -1.74 -7.25
CA ASN A 130 -23.19 -1.68 -5.79
C ASN A 130 -22.44 -0.43 -5.25
N MET A 131 -22.19 0.56 -6.10
CA MET A 131 -21.56 1.81 -5.65
C MET A 131 -22.55 2.64 -4.82
N ALA A 132 -22.00 3.47 -3.93
CA ALA A 132 -22.80 4.46 -3.22
C ALA A 132 -23.43 5.45 -4.20
N ASP A 133 -24.68 5.83 -3.94
CA ASP A 133 -25.44 6.78 -4.76
C ASP A 133 -26.20 7.80 -3.88
N GLY A 134 -26.65 8.89 -4.50
CA GLY A 134 -27.30 9.98 -3.81
C GLY A 134 -26.33 10.89 -3.03
N ARG A 135 -26.90 11.85 -2.29
CA ARG A 135 -26.15 12.85 -1.50
C ARG A 135 -26.88 13.19 -0.21
N GLY A 136 -26.13 13.64 0.80
CA GLY A 136 -26.68 14.11 2.07
C GLY A 136 -27.54 13.04 2.76
N ARG A 137 -28.75 13.43 3.18
CA ARG A 137 -29.69 12.52 3.87
C ARG A 137 -30.22 11.38 2.99
N ASN A 138 -30.14 11.52 1.66
CA ASN A 138 -30.61 10.51 0.71
C ASN A 138 -29.45 9.64 0.19
N ARG A 139 -28.26 9.75 0.79
CA ARG A 139 -27.11 8.94 0.38
C ARG A 139 -27.35 7.48 0.79
N VAL A 140 -27.21 6.59 -0.17
CA VAL A 140 -27.12 5.15 0.06
C VAL A 140 -25.65 4.78 0.00
N GLU A 141 -25.15 4.13 1.06
CA GLU A 141 -23.76 3.68 1.13
C GLU A 141 -23.50 2.55 0.13
N SER A 142 -22.21 2.30 -0.16
CA SER A 142 -21.84 1.24 -1.10
C SER A 142 -22.25 -0.13 -0.56
N GLY A 143 -22.90 -0.92 -1.42
CA GLY A 143 -23.24 -2.33 -1.16
C GLY A 143 -22.08 -3.30 -1.39
N VAL A 144 -20.88 -2.82 -1.76
CA VAL A 144 -19.68 -3.64 -1.82
C VAL A 144 -19.15 -3.83 -0.40
N THR A 145 -19.52 -4.94 0.24
CA THR A 145 -19.20 -5.33 1.62
C THR A 145 -18.41 -6.65 1.60
N GLN A 146 -17.83 -7.06 2.73
CA GLN A 146 -17.20 -8.39 2.81
C GLN A 146 -18.20 -9.52 2.50
N ASP A 147 -19.46 -9.36 2.93
CA ASP A 147 -20.52 -10.33 2.68
C ASP A 147 -20.96 -10.36 1.21
N SER A 148 -21.08 -9.20 0.55
CA SER A 148 -21.52 -9.17 -0.84
C SER A 148 -20.45 -9.70 -1.79
N ILE A 149 -19.17 -9.41 -1.56
CA ILE A 149 -18.08 -10.03 -2.36
C ILE A 149 -18.04 -11.54 -2.16
N LYS A 150 -18.30 -12.03 -0.95
CA LYS A 150 -18.39 -13.47 -0.67
C LYS A 150 -19.58 -14.12 -1.35
N LYS A 151 -20.72 -13.44 -1.41
CA LYS A 151 -21.93 -13.96 -2.05
C LYS A 151 -21.82 -13.97 -3.57
N TYR A 152 -21.27 -12.92 -4.17
CA TYR A 152 -21.38 -12.67 -5.61
C TYR A 152 -20.07 -12.83 -6.39
N LEU A 153 -18.90 -12.59 -5.77
CA LEU A 153 -17.60 -12.70 -6.44
C LEU A 153 -16.89 -14.01 -6.17
N LEU A 154 -17.02 -14.58 -4.97
CA LEU A 154 -16.36 -15.86 -4.65
C LEU A 154 -16.72 -16.98 -5.64
N PRO A 155 -17.99 -17.17 -6.07
CA PRO A 155 -18.32 -18.20 -7.06
C PRO A 155 -17.61 -18.04 -8.41
N LEU A 156 -17.15 -16.82 -8.75
CA LEU A 156 -16.41 -16.58 -9.99
C LEU A 156 -15.02 -17.23 -9.99
N SER A 157 -14.46 -17.51 -8.81
CA SER A 157 -13.18 -18.22 -8.72
C SER A 157 -13.29 -19.64 -9.28
N GLU A 158 -14.40 -20.32 -8.98
CA GLU A 158 -14.71 -21.66 -9.53
C GLU A 158 -15.09 -21.57 -11.01
N GLU A 159 -15.93 -20.59 -11.39
CA GLU A 159 -16.40 -20.42 -12.77
C GLU A 159 -15.24 -20.18 -13.77
N TYR A 160 -14.23 -19.41 -13.37
CA TYR A 160 -13.10 -19.02 -14.23
C TYR A 160 -11.82 -19.78 -13.91
N THR A 161 -11.90 -20.91 -13.21
CA THR A 161 -10.77 -21.80 -13.01
C THR A 161 -10.28 -22.37 -14.35
N SER A 162 -8.95 -22.42 -14.53
CA SER A 162 -8.31 -23.05 -15.68
C SER A 162 -7.16 -23.98 -15.26
N ASN A 163 -6.52 -24.63 -16.23
CA ASN A 163 -5.35 -25.49 -16.00
C ASN A 163 -4.02 -24.71 -15.91
N ASN A 164 -4.05 -23.40 -16.17
CA ASN A 164 -2.87 -22.56 -16.12
C ASN A 164 -2.70 -21.95 -14.72
N ILE A 165 -1.45 -21.64 -14.37
CA ILE A 165 -1.11 -20.93 -13.15
C ILE A 165 -0.75 -19.49 -13.48
N TYR A 166 -1.38 -18.57 -12.78
CA TYR A 166 -1.20 -17.13 -12.90
C TYR A 166 -0.67 -16.55 -11.60
N THR A 167 -0.03 -15.39 -11.69
CA THR A 167 0.43 -14.62 -10.53
C THR A 167 -0.09 -13.21 -10.61
N LYS A 168 -0.50 -12.66 -9.48
CA LYS A 168 -0.89 -11.26 -9.36
C LYS A 168 -0.18 -10.56 -8.21
N PRO A 169 0.49 -9.43 -8.43
CA PRO A 169 1.06 -8.64 -7.34
C PRO A 169 -0.02 -8.18 -6.35
N VAL A 170 0.32 -8.20 -5.07
CA VAL A 170 -0.51 -7.66 -3.98
C VAL A 170 0.38 -6.78 -3.10
N ASP A 171 -0.18 -5.66 -2.63
CA ASP A 171 0.59 -4.68 -1.86
C ASP A 171 0.92 -5.24 -0.46
N LEU A 172 -0.08 -5.83 0.21
CA LEU A 172 0.11 -6.60 1.44
C LEU A 172 -0.93 -7.70 1.59
N ALA A 173 -0.48 -8.90 1.95
CA ALA A 173 -1.32 -10.05 2.25
C ALA A 173 -0.79 -10.82 3.46
N PHE A 174 -1.65 -11.15 4.43
CA PHE A 174 -1.28 -12.00 5.56
C PHE A 174 -2.45 -12.78 6.13
N PHE A 175 -2.15 -13.91 6.76
CA PHE A 175 -3.09 -14.71 7.55
C PHE A 175 -3.02 -14.31 9.03
N ASP A 176 -4.13 -13.90 9.63
CA ASP A 176 -4.15 -13.46 11.04
C ASP A 176 -4.47 -14.58 12.05
N GLY A 177 -4.48 -15.83 11.59
CA GLY A 177 -4.90 -17.00 12.35
C GLY A 177 -6.36 -17.39 12.10
N ILE A 178 -7.16 -16.52 11.49
CA ILE A 178 -8.58 -16.76 11.16
C ILE A 178 -8.83 -16.48 9.68
N ASP A 179 -8.48 -15.28 9.23
CA ASP A 179 -8.74 -14.79 7.89
C ASP A 179 -7.44 -14.40 7.18
N TRP A 180 -7.43 -14.60 5.87
CA TRP A 180 -6.53 -13.90 4.97
C TRP A 180 -6.98 -12.45 4.83
N ASN A 181 -6.06 -11.52 5.06
CA ASN A 181 -6.27 -10.09 4.94
C ASN A 181 -5.47 -9.59 3.72
N ILE A 182 -6.18 -9.15 2.68
CA ILE A 182 -5.61 -8.62 1.44
C ILE A 182 -5.79 -7.11 1.42
N MET A 183 -4.74 -6.38 1.07
CA MET A 183 -4.76 -4.92 1.11
C MET A 183 -4.29 -4.30 -0.19
N GLU A 184 -4.98 -3.23 -0.59
CA GLU A 184 -4.46 -2.21 -1.51
C GLU A 184 -3.96 -1.05 -0.65
N LEU A 185 -2.66 -0.76 -0.71
CA LEU A 185 -2.02 0.28 0.09
C LEU A 185 -1.88 1.59 -0.69
N LYS A 186 -2.07 2.71 0.01
CA LYS A 186 -1.75 4.07 -0.45
C LYS A 186 -1.12 4.88 0.68
N ALA A 187 -0.30 5.87 0.35
CA ALA A 187 0.34 6.69 1.38
C ALA A 187 -0.68 7.40 2.30
N GLY A 188 -1.61 8.17 1.75
CA GLY A 188 -2.62 8.88 2.56
C GLY A 188 -3.54 9.85 1.82
N GLY A 189 -3.24 10.17 0.55
CA GLY A 189 -4.02 11.11 -0.25
C GLY A 189 -5.48 10.70 -0.52
N ASP A 190 -6.29 11.67 -0.90
CA ASP A 190 -7.56 11.39 -1.57
C ASP A 190 -7.21 10.75 -2.90
N LEU A 191 -7.48 9.46 -3.08
CA LEU A 191 -7.38 8.89 -4.42
C LEU A 191 -8.28 9.70 -5.35
N ASP A 192 -7.71 10.14 -6.48
CA ASP A 192 -8.47 10.80 -7.53
C ASP A 192 -9.67 9.94 -7.91
N SER A 193 -10.81 10.59 -8.16
CA SER A 193 -12.07 9.92 -8.50
C SER A 193 -11.96 9.04 -9.75
N SER A 194 -11.03 9.36 -10.67
CA SER A 194 -10.71 8.56 -11.85
C SER A 194 -9.99 7.25 -11.52
N ASN A 195 -9.15 7.24 -10.48
CA ASN A 195 -8.32 6.10 -10.11
C ASN A 195 -9.00 5.16 -9.12
N ALA A 196 -9.94 5.67 -8.31
CA ALA A 196 -10.70 4.89 -7.34
C ALA A 196 -11.40 3.64 -7.94
N PRO A 197 -12.09 3.74 -9.11
CA PRO A 197 -12.66 2.61 -9.82
C PRO A 197 -11.68 1.44 -10.03
N SER A 198 -10.50 1.73 -10.60
CA SER A 198 -9.49 0.75 -10.99
C SER A 198 -8.83 0.09 -9.78
N ASN A 199 -8.51 0.88 -8.74
CA ASN A 199 -7.92 0.36 -7.51
C ASN A 199 -8.86 -0.63 -6.80
N VAL A 200 -10.16 -0.34 -6.78
CA VAL A 200 -11.14 -1.27 -6.20
C VAL A 200 -11.28 -2.53 -7.04
N GLU A 201 -11.32 -2.42 -8.37
CA GLU A 201 -11.36 -3.60 -9.25
C GLU A 201 -10.11 -4.48 -9.11
N LYS A 202 -8.91 -3.89 -8.95
CA LYS A 202 -7.67 -4.63 -8.66
C LYS A 202 -7.85 -5.47 -7.38
N LEU A 203 -8.32 -4.85 -6.29
CA LEU A 203 -8.54 -5.50 -5.01
C LEU A 203 -9.61 -6.60 -5.07
N LEU A 204 -10.74 -6.34 -5.73
CA LEU A 204 -11.81 -7.33 -5.94
C LEU A 204 -11.34 -8.50 -6.82
N THR A 205 -10.47 -8.25 -7.80
CA THR A 205 -9.91 -9.33 -8.60
C THR A 205 -8.98 -10.20 -7.77
N ILE A 206 -8.13 -9.60 -6.92
CA ILE A 206 -7.27 -10.38 -6.02
C ILE A 206 -8.12 -11.24 -5.07
N TYR A 207 -9.27 -10.74 -4.60
CA TYR A 207 -10.21 -11.55 -3.82
C TYR A 207 -10.71 -12.79 -4.59
N VAL A 208 -11.06 -12.63 -5.86
CA VAL A 208 -11.47 -13.77 -6.71
C VAL A 208 -10.28 -14.71 -6.93
N ASP A 209 -9.09 -14.18 -7.20
CA ASP A 209 -7.86 -14.96 -7.39
C ASP A 209 -7.52 -15.80 -6.14
N MET A 210 -7.83 -15.29 -4.94
CA MET A 210 -7.66 -16.00 -3.67
C MET A 210 -8.61 -17.19 -3.50
N GLY A 211 -9.83 -17.14 -4.07
CA GLY A 211 -10.74 -18.30 -4.18
C GLY A 211 -11.21 -18.97 -2.88
N ILE A 212 -11.06 -18.33 -1.72
CA ILE A 212 -11.35 -18.92 -0.40
C ILE A 212 -12.38 -18.11 0.41
N LYS A 213 -13.08 -18.79 1.33
CA LYS A 213 -14.17 -18.21 2.14
C LYS A 213 -13.69 -17.31 3.29
N ASN A 214 -12.50 -17.56 3.83
CA ASN A 214 -11.89 -16.80 4.92
C ASN A 214 -10.88 -15.79 4.36
N CYS A 215 -11.33 -14.98 3.41
CA CYS A 215 -10.57 -13.88 2.84
C CYS A 215 -11.34 -12.58 3.06
N LYS A 216 -10.63 -11.55 3.49
CA LYS A 216 -11.12 -10.18 3.66
C LYS A 216 -10.24 -9.24 2.89
N ILE A 217 -10.85 -8.24 2.27
CA ILE A 217 -10.11 -7.20 1.53
C ILE A 217 -10.25 -5.84 2.21
N TYR A 218 -9.19 -5.05 2.15
CA TYR A 218 -9.15 -3.72 2.72
C TYR A 218 -8.51 -2.73 1.77
N PHE A 219 -9.12 -1.56 1.65
CA PHE A 219 -8.42 -0.39 1.19
C PHE A 219 -7.73 0.26 2.38
N ALA A 220 -6.41 0.46 2.30
CA ALA A 220 -5.63 0.90 3.44
C ALA A 220 -4.76 2.12 3.11
N THR A 221 -4.65 3.02 4.08
CA THR A 221 -3.72 4.15 4.01
C THR A 221 -2.76 4.16 5.17
N LEU A 222 -1.54 4.64 4.93
CA LEU A 222 -0.47 4.64 5.91
C LEU A 222 -0.58 5.80 6.89
N TYR A 223 -1.19 6.90 6.48
CA TYR A 223 -1.61 7.99 7.35
C TYR A 223 -2.96 8.53 6.90
N ASN A 224 -3.63 9.25 7.79
CA ASN A 224 -4.76 10.08 7.44
C ASN A 224 -4.26 11.48 7.06
N LYS A 225 -4.42 11.89 5.78
CA LYS A 225 -4.04 13.24 5.31
C LYS A 225 -4.70 14.38 6.09
N ASP A 226 -5.90 14.14 6.63
CA ASP A 226 -6.66 15.13 7.38
C ASP A 226 -6.30 15.08 8.88
N GLY A 227 -5.36 14.21 9.28
CA GLY A 227 -4.96 13.98 10.67
C GLY A 227 -5.63 12.75 11.30
N GLU A 228 -4.88 12.04 12.15
CA GLU A 228 -5.39 10.85 12.83
C GLU A 228 -6.58 11.19 13.74
N GLY A 229 -7.64 10.37 13.67
CA GLY A 229 -8.90 10.61 14.37
C GLY A 229 -9.94 11.40 13.57
N ASN A 230 -9.56 12.06 12.46
CA ASN A 230 -10.52 12.72 11.58
C ASN A 230 -11.19 11.73 10.62
N THR A 231 -12.39 12.10 10.15
CA THR A 231 -13.10 11.30 9.14
C THR A 231 -12.39 11.43 7.80
N TRP A 232 -11.85 10.34 7.28
CA TRP A 232 -11.25 10.30 5.95
C TRP A 232 -12.29 10.64 4.87
N THR A 233 -11.93 11.27 3.74
CA THR A 233 -12.92 11.73 2.73
C THR A 233 -12.72 11.20 1.31
N GLY A 234 -11.81 10.23 1.10
CA GLY A 234 -11.42 9.84 -0.25
C GLY A 234 -12.50 9.17 -1.09
N ALA A 235 -12.36 9.31 -2.41
CA ALA A 235 -13.37 8.90 -3.40
C ALA A 235 -13.66 7.39 -3.41
N VAL A 236 -12.74 6.56 -2.89
CA VAL A 236 -12.93 5.09 -2.78
C VAL A 236 -14.14 4.72 -1.92
N LYS A 237 -14.57 5.58 -1.00
CA LYS A 237 -15.82 5.37 -0.23
C LYS A 237 -17.07 5.20 -1.08
N LYS A 238 -17.03 5.65 -2.34
CA LYS A 238 -18.13 5.42 -3.27
C LYS A 238 -18.18 3.96 -3.74
N HIS A 239 -17.08 3.23 -3.68
CA HIS A 239 -16.92 1.93 -4.33
C HIS A 239 -16.72 0.77 -3.35
N LEU A 240 -16.54 1.04 -2.05
CA LEU A 240 -16.39 0.07 -0.98
C LEU A 240 -17.17 0.52 0.27
N SER A 241 -17.64 -0.44 1.05
CA SER A 241 -18.33 -0.21 2.33
C SER A 241 -17.42 0.47 3.34
N TYR A 242 -17.80 1.68 3.75
CA TYR A 242 -17.10 2.46 4.77
C TYR A 242 -17.89 2.46 6.08
N PRO A 243 -17.28 2.21 7.25
CA PRO A 243 -15.83 2.05 7.48
C PRO A 243 -15.31 0.61 7.38
N GLU A 244 -16.18 -0.38 7.21
CA GLU A 244 -15.88 -1.82 7.33
C GLU A 244 -14.66 -2.30 6.52
N MET A 245 -14.50 -1.82 5.28
CA MET A 245 -13.46 -2.28 4.36
C MET A 245 -12.26 -1.32 4.29
N PHE A 246 -12.10 -0.44 5.29
CA PHE A 246 -11.08 0.60 5.31
C PHE A 246 -10.17 0.48 6.53
N LEU A 247 -8.86 0.54 6.30
CA LEU A 247 -7.85 0.64 7.35
C LEU A 247 -7.04 1.92 7.14
N ILE A 248 -7.45 3.01 7.78
CA ILE A 248 -6.85 4.33 7.58
C ILE A 248 -5.87 4.63 8.72
N GLY A 249 -4.64 5.00 8.37
CA GLY A 249 -3.63 5.51 9.29
C GLY A 249 -3.41 4.59 10.49
N LYS A 250 -3.69 5.10 11.69
CA LYS A 250 -3.59 4.36 12.95
C LYS A 250 -4.29 3.00 12.91
N THR A 251 -5.44 2.88 12.25
CA THR A 251 -6.20 1.63 12.16
C THR A 251 -5.44 0.57 11.36
N PHE A 252 -4.77 0.96 10.28
CA PHE A 252 -3.90 0.07 9.52
C PHE A 252 -2.69 -0.38 10.34
N TRP A 253 -1.96 0.56 10.93
CA TRP A 253 -0.78 0.22 11.72
C TRP A 253 -1.12 -0.67 12.91
N ASN A 254 -2.21 -0.40 13.63
CA ASN A 254 -2.67 -1.27 14.71
C ASN A 254 -3.06 -2.68 14.25
N LYS A 255 -3.39 -2.88 12.97
CA LYS A 255 -3.69 -4.20 12.39
C LYS A 255 -2.40 -4.99 12.11
N ILE A 256 -1.25 -4.35 11.88
CA ILE A 256 0.00 -5.04 11.50
C ILE A 256 1.14 -4.95 12.52
N LEU A 257 1.15 -3.94 13.39
CA LEU A 257 2.16 -3.77 14.44
C LEU A 257 2.03 -4.87 15.50
N PRO A 258 3.14 -5.42 16.02
CA PRO A 258 3.08 -6.29 17.20
C PRO A 258 2.24 -5.65 18.30
N PRO A 259 1.34 -6.38 19.00
CA PRO A 259 0.37 -5.79 19.93
C PRO A 259 0.97 -4.94 21.06
N ILE A 260 2.26 -5.13 21.36
CA ILE A 260 3.00 -4.37 22.37
C ILE A 260 3.49 -3.00 21.89
N ILE A 261 3.44 -2.74 20.58
CA ILE A 261 3.82 -1.48 19.94
C ILE A 261 2.54 -0.76 19.51
N THR A 262 2.29 0.41 20.11
CA THR A 262 1.18 1.26 19.69
C THR A 262 1.56 2.05 18.43
N PHE A 263 0.56 2.59 17.74
CA PHE A 263 0.81 3.50 16.62
C PHE A 263 1.66 4.71 17.03
N GLU A 264 1.39 5.32 18.19
CA GLU A 264 2.17 6.46 18.69
C GLU A 264 3.65 6.08 18.90
N GLU A 265 3.88 4.92 19.51
CA GLU A 265 5.23 4.37 19.67
C GLU A 265 5.92 4.17 18.31
N PHE A 266 5.21 3.59 17.34
CA PHE A 266 5.73 3.44 15.98
C PHE A 266 6.10 4.77 15.34
N THR A 267 5.30 5.83 15.51
CA THR A 267 5.66 7.15 14.95
C THR A 267 6.93 7.74 15.59
N HIS A 268 7.20 7.42 16.87
CA HIS A 268 8.45 7.78 17.52
C HIS A 268 9.63 6.97 16.97
N ILE A 269 9.48 5.65 16.81
CA ILE A 269 10.49 4.78 16.21
C ILE A 269 10.86 5.27 14.81
N TYR A 270 9.84 5.59 14.00
CA TYR A 270 10.02 6.09 12.64
C TYR A 270 10.82 7.40 12.63
N ARG A 271 10.49 8.34 13.53
CA ARG A 271 11.21 9.61 13.66
C ARG A 271 12.67 9.40 14.04
N GLU A 272 12.94 8.58 15.05
CA GLU A 272 14.31 8.26 15.48
C GLU A 272 15.13 7.65 14.34
N ALA A 273 14.54 6.75 13.56
CA ALA A 273 15.21 6.18 12.39
C ALA A 273 15.56 7.24 11.34
N LEU A 274 14.68 8.21 11.07
CA LEU A 274 14.97 9.30 10.14
C LEU A 274 16.00 10.31 10.67
N GLU A 275 16.03 10.53 11.98
CA GLU A 275 17.06 11.33 12.65
C GLU A 275 18.42 10.64 12.57
N GLU A 276 18.47 9.32 12.75
CA GLU A 276 19.70 8.52 12.62
C GLU A 276 20.24 8.47 11.17
N ILE A 277 19.35 8.53 10.17
CA ILE A 277 19.73 8.69 8.75
C ILE A 277 20.32 10.10 8.48
N ASP A 278 20.09 11.05 9.39
CA ASP A 278 20.38 12.47 9.21
C ASP A 278 19.74 13.05 7.93
N LEU A 279 18.46 12.75 7.76
CA LEU A 279 17.69 13.11 6.56
C LEU A 279 17.81 14.59 6.22
N ASN A 280 17.72 15.48 7.22
CA ASN A 280 17.79 16.93 7.00
C ASN A 280 19.16 17.36 6.48
N LYS A 281 20.26 16.84 7.04
CA LYS A 281 21.59 17.15 6.53
C LYS A 281 21.74 16.67 5.09
N ARG A 282 21.34 15.44 4.78
CA ARG A 282 21.42 14.88 3.42
C ARG A 282 20.60 15.67 2.41
N ILE A 283 19.42 16.17 2.80
CA ILE A 283 18.63 17.09 1.96
C ILE A 283 19.42 18.37 1.68
N ASN A 284 19.95 19.01 2.72
CA ASN A 284 20.70 20.25 2.55
C ASN A 284 21.96 20.05 1.69
N ASP A 285 22.68 18.96 1.89
CA ASP A 285 23.85 18.59 1.09
C ASP A 285 23.45 18.43 -0.39
N MET A 286 22.39 17.68 -0.71
CA MET A 286 21.88 17.55 -2.08
C MET A 286 21.50 18.89 -2.72
N LEU A 287 20.85 19.77 -1.96
CA LEU A 287 20.44 21.09 -2.45
C LEU A 287 21.68 21.95 -2.73
N SER A 288 22.60 22.07 -1.79
CA SER A 288 23.77 22.92 -1.92
C SER A 288 24.76 22.40 -2.97
N ASP A 289 24.97 21.08 -3.07
CA ASP A 289 25.80 20.45 -4.12
C ASP A 289 25.23 20.73 -5.52
N CYS A 290 23.90 20.67 -5.67
CA CYS A 290 23.22 20.92 -6.94
C CYS A 290 23.32 22.40 -7.38
N LEU A 291 23.42 23.32 -6.43
CA LEU A 291 23.48 24.77 -6.66
C LEU A 291 24.92 25.31 -6.69
N GLY A 292 25.92 24.48 -6.39
CA GLY A 292 27.32 24.92 -6.28
C GLY A 292 27.59 25.85 -5.09
N GLU A 293 26.82 25.68 -4.00
CA GLU A 293 26.97 26.45 -2.75
C GLU A 293 28.05 25.86 -1.81
N LEU A 294 28.62 24.71 -2.16
CA LEU A 294 29.66 23.98 -1.42
C LEU A 294 30.98 23.87 -2.20
#